data_AF-A0A963TL80-F1
#
_entry.id   AF-A0A963TL80-F1
#
_cell.length_a   1.000
_cell.length_b   1.000
_cell.length_c   1.000
_cell.angle_alpha   90.00
_cell.angle_beta   90.00
_cell.angle_gamma   90.00
#
_symmetry.space_group_name_H-M   'P 1'
#
loop_
_entity.id
_entity.type
_entity.pdbx_description
1 polymer ?
#
loop_
_entity_poly.entity_id
_entity_poly.type
_entity_poly.pdbx_seq_one_letter_code
_entity_poly.pdbx_strand_id
1 'polypeptide(L)'
;MAPYTNADFATAPKIVIHPGMKPATGETQASDSVPAEWRAKVEGTLINPASLLATDYLNHFNEVVMLLGMVPDMPEMLEDAKGWKLKSYPEHFRASGLSYGELAAEAYEHIPAATKSAFELTVDQLAMVIEVTVSRLTTAIEKGDADVIRATAQNGTDVMHILTDRIGAVIAGANETLHQSEIDAMMAAVPSGDITSSGGASQADIDALFD
;
A
#
# COMPACT_ATOMS: atom_id res chain seq x y z
N MET A 1 24.53 -15.40 19.97
CA MET A 1 23.78 -14.21 19.52
C MET A 1 24.75 -13.31 18.78
N ALA A 2 24.71 -13.35 17.45
CA ALA A 2 25.47 -12.41 16.61
C ALA A 2 24.51 -11.30 16.17
N PRO A 3 24.93 -10.02 16.17
CA PRO A 3 24.09 -8.92 15.74
C PRO A 3 23.87 -8.98 14.23
N TYR A 4 22.61 -8.86 13.81
CA TYR A 4 22.26 -8.62 12.41
C TYR A 4 22.93 -7.32 11.95
N THR A 5 23.65 -7.37 10.84
CA THR A 5 24.32 -6.21 10.24
C THR A 5 23.52 -5.76 9.01
N ASN A 6 23.70 -4.50 8.60
CA ASN A 6 23.05 -3.87 7.43
C ASN A 6 23.27 -4.59 6.08
N ALA A 7 23.95 -5.74 6.05
CA ALA A 7 24.19 -6.53 4.84
C ALA A 7 23.02 -7.45 4.45
N ASP A 8 22.06 -7.72 5.35
CA ASP A 8 20.94 -8.64 5.06
C ASP A 8 19.82 -8.01 4.20
N PHE A 9 19.87 -6.70 3.94
CA PHE A 9 18.93 -5.97 3.06
C PHE A 9 19.25 -6.08 1.56
N ALA A 10 20.33 -6.76 1.17
CA ALA A 10 20.88 -6.68 -0.19
C ALA A 10 20.29 -7.67 -1.23
N THR A 11 19.21 -8.40 -0.92
CA THR A 11 18.64 -9.43 -1.81
C THR A 11 17.15 -9.30 -2.10
N ALA A 12 16.62 -8.07 -2.12
CA ALA A 12 15.34 -7.80 -2.78
C ALA A 12 15.50 -7.92 -4.32
N PRO A 13 14.52 -8.47 -5.06
CA PRO A 13 14.57 -8.50 -6.52
C PRO A 13 14.65 -7.07 -7.06
N LYS A 14 15.58 -6.85 -7.99
CA LYS A 14 15.80 -5.55 -8.64
C LYS A 14 14.54 -5.12 -9.40
N ILE A 15 14.03 -3.94 -9.09
CA ILE A 15 13.04 -3.22 -9.89
C ILE A 15 13.58 -3.11 -11.32
N VAL A 16 12.84 -3.67 -12.29
CA VAL A 16 13.09 -3.44 -13.71
C VAL A 16 12.44 -2.12 -14.07
N ILE A 17 13.21 -1.03 -14.02
CA ILE A 17 12.80 0.23 -14.67
C ILE A 17 13.14 0.10 -16.15
N HIS A 18 12.12 0.04 -17.01
CA HIS A 18 12.29 0.07 -18.45
C HIS A 18 12.87 1.43 -18.89
N PRO A 19 14.05 1.50 -19.54
CA PRO A 19 14.59 2.75 -20.05
C PRO A 19 14.02 3.01 -21.46
N GLY A 20 13.33 4.13 -21.64
CA GLY A 20 12.70 4.43 -22.92
C GLY A 20 12.30 5.88 -23.17
N MET A 21 13.05 6.88 -22.69
CA MET A 21 12.82 8.28 -23.09
C MET A 21 13.89 8.70 -24.13
N LYS A 22 13.52 8.75 -25.41
CA LYS A 22 14.26 9.56 -26.40
C LYS A 22 13.80 11.02 -26.26
N PRO A 23 14.68 12.02 -26.42
CA PRO A 23 14.26 13.41 -26.39
C PRO A 23 13.45 13.71 -27.67
N ALA A 24 12.14 13.89 -27.52
CA ALA A 24 11.29 14.38 -28.60
C ALA A 24 11.39 15.91 -28.65
N THR A 25 12.04 16.38 -29.70
CA THR A 25 11.97 17.77 -30.17
C THR A 25 10.59 17.98 -30.81
N GLY A 26 9.85 18.98 -30.37
CA GLY A 26 8.59 19.39 -31.00
C GLY A 26 7.42 19.49 -30.01
N GLU A 27 6.98 20.71 -29.78
CA GLU A 27 5.89 21.09 -28.90
C GLU A 27 4.57 20.40 -29.28
N THR A 28 4.01 19.65 -28.34
CA THR A 28 2.56 19.44 -28.19
C THR A 28 2.34 19.34 -26.70
N GLN A 29 1.74 20.36 -26.09
CA GLN A 29 1.25 20.25 -24.72
C GLN A 29 0.19 19.14 -24.73
N ALA A 30 0.57 17.95 -24.28
CA ALA A 30 -0.37 16.87 -24.06
C ALA A 30 -1.41 17.41 -23.07
N SER A 31 -2.66 17.43 -23.49
CA SER A 31 -3.77 17.80 -22.62
C SER A 31 -3.73 16.88 -21.38
N ASP A 32 -3.55 17.45 -20.18
CA ASP A 32 -3.71 16.76 -18.89
C ASP A 32 -5.16 16.26 -18.62
N SER A 33 -6.01 16.28 -19.65
CA SER A 33 -7.39 15.82 -19.60
C SER A 33 -7.60 14.61 -20.52
N VAL A 34 -8.45 13.69 -20.05
CA VAL A 34 -8.88 12.50 -20.79
C VAL A 34 -9.44 12.89 -22.17
N PRO A 35 -9.09 12.22 -23.27
CA PRO A 35 -9.68 12.51 -24.58
C PRO A 35 -11.20 12.29 -24.61
N ALA A 36 -11.96 13.16 -25.30
CA ALA A 36 -13.42 13.11 -25.32
C ALA A 36 -13.98 11.76 -25.83
N GLU A 37 -13.28 11.12 -26.77
CA GLU A 37 -13.63 9.78 -27.27
C GLU A 37 -13.64 8.72 -26.16
N TRP A 38 -12.70 8.79 -25.22
CA TRP A 38 -12.60 7.84 -24.11
C TRP A 38 -13.66 8.09 -23.07
N ARG A 39 -13.99 9.35 -22.80
CA ARG A 39 -15.12 9.71 -21.91
C ARG A 39 -16.44 9.15 -22.45
N ALA A 40 -16.67 9.24 -23.75
CA ALA A 40 -17.86 8.68 -24.40
C ALA A 40 -17.87 7.14 -24.39
N LYS A 41 -16.71 6.50 -24.62
CA LYS A 41 -16.60 5.03 -24.59
C LYS A 41 -16.94 4.42 -23.22
N VAL A 42 -16.57 5.09 -22.13
CA VAL A 42 -16.80 4.60 -20.77
C VAL A 42 -18.16 5.01 -20.19
N GLU A 43 -18.94 5.80 -20.92
CA GLU A 43 -20.27 6.23 -20.50
C GLU A 43 -21.19 5.03 -20.24
N GLY A 44 -21.91 5.07 -19.12
CA GLY A 44 -22.80 3.97 -18.70
C GLY A 44 -22.09 2.77 -18.07
N THR A 45 -20.78 2.84 -17.83
CA THR A 45 -20.02 1.84 -17.07
C THR A 45 -19.67 2.34 -15.67
N LEU A 46 -19.01 1.49 -14.87
CA LEU A 46 -18.45 1.88 -13.56
C LEU A 46 -17.07 2.55 -13.65
N ILE A 47 -16.55 2.77 -14.87
CA ILE A 47 -15.32 3.50 -15.09
C ILE A 47 -15.63 5.01 -15.01
N ASN A 48 -14.88 5.73 -14.18
CA ASN A 48 -15.05 7.17 -14.03
C ASN A 48 -14.54 7.90 -15.29
N PRO A 49 -15.34 8.77 -15.93
CA PRO A 49 -14.97 9.42 -17.19
C PRO A 49 -13.87 10.50 -17.06
N ALA A 50 -13.57 10.97 -15.85
CA ALA A 50 -12.53 11.97 -15.59
C ALA A 50 -11.17 11.33 -15.32
N SER A 51 -11.13 10.15 -14.68
CA SER A 51 -9.89 9.43 -14.35
C SER A 51 -9.62 8.23 -15.25
N LEU A 52 -10.64 7.70 -15.94
CA LEU A 52 -10.65 6.40 -16.63
C LEU A 52 -10.33 5.19 -15.74
N LEU A 53 -10.53 5.32 -14.42
CA LEU A 53 -10.37 4.24 -13.45
C LEU A 53 -11.73 3.78 -12.90
N ALA A 54 -11.82 2.52 -12.48
CA ALA A 54 -13.02 1.93 -11.87
C ALA A 54 -12.76 1.46 -10.43
N THR A 55 -13.74 1.68 -9.56
CA THR A 55 -13.67 1.35 -8.12
C THR A 55 -13.61 -0.15 -7.83
N ASP A 56 -14.05 -1.01 -8.76
CA ASP A 56 -13.98 -2.47 -8.64
C ASP A 56 -12.54 -3.00 -8.49
N TYR A 57 -11.53 -2.19 -8.80
CA TYR A 57 -10.14 -2.51 -8.50
C TYR A 57 -9.89 -2.62 -6.98
N LEU A 58 -10.61 -1.83 -6.16
CA LEU A 58 -10.44 -1.81 -4.70
C LEU A 58 -10.86 -3.13 -4.03
N ASN A 59 -11.73 -3.90 -4.67
CA ASN A 59 -12.19 -5.18 -4.15
C ASN A 59 -11.02 -6.15 -3.91
N HIS A 60 -10.00 -6.12 -4.77
CA HIS A 60 -8.78 -6.94 -4.63
C HIS A 60 -8.01 -6.65 -3.34
N PHE A 61 -8.06 -5.40 -2.83
CA PHE A 61 -7.43 -5.02 -1.56
C PHE A 61 -8.33 -5.30 -0.35
N ASN A 62 -9.64 -5.07 -0.48
CA ASN A 62 -10.59 -5.36 0.58
C ASN A 62 -10.53 -6.82 1.05
N GLU A 63 -10.26 -7.75 0.14
CA GLU A 63 -10.06 -9.17 0.44
C GLU A 63 -8.87 -9.40 1.39
N VAL A 64 -7.68 -8.85 1.09
CA VAL A 64 -6.50 -9.05 1.95
C VAL A 64 -6.59 -8.28 3.26
N VAL A 65 -7.21 -7.11 3.27
CA VAL A 65 -7.46 -6.34 4.50
C VAL A 65 -8.35 -7.14 5.45
N MET A 66 -9.40 -7.78 4.93
CA MET A 66 -10.27 -8.65 5.72
C MET A 66 -9.50 -9.85 6.31
N LEU A 67 -8.68 -10.54 5.51
CA LEU A 67 -7.87 -11.66 5.97
C LEU A 67 -6.92 -11.25 7.10
N LEU A 68 -6.21 -10.13 6.93
CA LEU A 68 -5.27 -9.62 7.93
C LEU A 68 -5.95 -9.16 9.22
N GLY A 69 -7.15 -8.58 9.12
CA GLY A 69 -7.95 -8.19 10.28
C GLY A 69 -8.43 -9.38 11.13
N MET A 70 -8.53 -10.58 10.55
CA MET A 70 -8.94 -11.79 11.26
C MET A 70 -7.78 -12.50 11.98
N VAL A 71 -6.52 -12.20 11.63
CA VAL A 71 -5.33 -12.88 12.17
C VAL A 71 -5.22 -12.90 13.70
N PRO A 72 -5.60 -11.85 14.46
CA PRO A 72 -5.51 -11.88 15.93
C PRO A 72 -6.35 -12.96 16.60
N ASP A 73 -7.47 -13.34 15.98
CA ASP A 73 -8.38 -14.34 16.52
C ASP A 73 -8.29 -15.67 15.74
N MET A 74 -7.82 -15.63 14.48
CA MET A 74 -7.61 -16.79 13.58
C MET A 74 -6.24 -16.70 12.88
N PRO A 75 -5.12 -17.05 13.55
CA PRO A 75 -3.76 -16.91 13.00
C PRO A 75 -3.52 -17.65 11.67
N GLU A 76 -4.28 -18.71 11.39
CA GLU A 76 -4.21 -19.48 10.14
C GLU A 76 -4.56 -18.66 8.90
N MET A 77 -5.34 -17.57 9.04
CA MET A 77 -5.69 -16.66 7.94
C MET A 77 -4.47 -15.95 7.35
N LEU A 78 -3.35 -15.91 8.09
CA LEU A 78 -2.10 -15.36 7.58
C LEU A 78 -1.57 -16.13 6.36
N GLU A 79 -1.81 -17.44 6.26
CA GLU A 79 -1.34 -18.22 5.11
C GLU A 79 -2.08 -17.84 3.83
N ASP A 80 -3.38 -17.56 3.92
CA ASP A 80 -4.16 -17.04 2.79
C ASP A 80 -3.68 -15.63 2.41
N ALA A 81 -3.39 -14.77 3.39
CA ALA A 81 -2.84 -13.44 3.15
C ALA A 81 -1.44 -13.47 2.50
N LYS A 82 -0.59 -14.45 2.83
CA LYS A 82 0.71 -14.67 2.15
C LYS A 82 0.55 -15.08 0.69
N GLY A 83 -0.54 -15.80 0.38
CA GLY A 83 -0.92 -16.20 -0.96
C GLY A 83 -1.39 -15.03 -1.84
N TRP A 84 -1.84 -13.93 -1.23
CA TRP A 84 -2.22 -12.73 -1.96
C TRP A 84 -1.02 -12.12 -2.70
N LYS A 85 -1.29 -11.59 -3.89
CA LYS A 85 -0.34 -10.89 -4.74
C LYS A 85 -0.99 -9.67 -5.36
N LEU A 86 -0.25 -8.57 -5.47
CA LEU A 86 -0.68 -7.42 -6.23
C LEU A 86 -0.85 -7.81 -7.70
N LYS A 87 -1.99 -7.43 -8.28
CA LYS A 87 -2.25 -7.51 -9.72
C LYS A 87 -2.22 -6.10 -10.27
N SER A 88 -1.65 -5.88 -11.45
CA SER A 88 -1.80 -4.58 -12.09
C SER A 88 -3.27 -4.31 -12.42
N TYR A 89 -3.63 -3.03 -12.58
CA TYR A 89 -4.99 -2.64 -12.93
C TYR A 89 -5.51 -3.36 -14.19
N PRO A 90 -4.79 -3.38 -15.33
CA PRO A 90 -5.25 -4.13 -16.51
C PRO A 90 -5.37 -5.64 -16.27
N GLU A 91 -4.46 -6.26 -15.51
CA GLU A 91 -4.53 -7.69 -15.20
C GLU A 91 -5.76 -8.04 -14.36
N HIS A 92 -6.08 -7.22 -13.34
CA HIS A 92 -7.27 -7.40 -12.51
C HIS A 92 -8.54 -7.40 -13.35
N PHE A 93 -8.71 -6.39 -14.21
CA PHE A 93 -9.94 -6.26 -15.01
C PHE A 93 -10.08 -7.32 -16.11
N ARG A 94 -8.99 -7.76 -16.72
CA ARG A 94 -9.04 -8.88 -17.68
C ARG A 94 -9.39 -10.21 -17.00
N ALA A 95 -9.03 -10.38 -15.73
CA ALA A 95 -9.29 -11.59 -14.97
C ALA A 95 -10.62 -11.58 -14.18
N SER A 96 -11.30 -10.44 -14.03
CA SER A 96 -12.44 -10.28 -13.09
C SER A 96 -13.78 -10.81 -13.61
N GLY A 97 -13.93 -11.04 -14.91
CA GLY A 97 -15.19 -11.44 -15.54
C GLY A 97 -16.22 -10.31 -15.65
N LEU A 98 -15.85 -9.07 -15.32
CA LEU A 98 -16.70 -7.88 -15.49
C LEU A 98 -16.93 -7.61 -16.99
N SER A 99 -18.16 -7.26 -17.37
CA SER A 99 -18.52 -7.02 -18.78
C SER A 99 -17.77 -5.87 -19.44
N TYR A 100 -17.21 -4.96 -18.64
CA TYR A 100 -16.37 -3.83 -19.07
C TYR A 100 -14.89 -4.04 -18.76
N GLY A 101 -14.46 -5.26 -18.41
CA GLY A 101 -13.08 -5.56 -18.01
C GLY A 101 -12.05 -5.20 -19.08
N GLU A 102 -12.25 -5.65 -20.33
CA GLU A 102 -11.37 -5.28 -21.45
C GLU A 102 -11.38 -3.77 -21.69
N LEU A 103 -12.55 -3.13 -21.64
CA LEU A 103 -12.67 -1.68 -21.79
C LEU A 103 -11.88 -0.91 -20.70
N ALA A 104 -11.94 -1.35 -19.45
CA ALA A 104 -11.17 -0.76 -18.36
C ALA A 104 -9.66 -0.92 -18.58
N ALA A 105 -9.23 -2.11 -19.01
CA ALA A 105 -7.84 -2.39 -19.31
C ALA A 105 -7.30 -1.56 -20.49
N GLU A 106 -8.12 -1.33 -21.52
CA GLU A 106 -7.78 -0.45 -22.65
C GLU A 106 -7.75 1.04 -22.24
N ALA A 107 -8.75 1.49 -21.46
CA ALA A 107 -8.84 2.88 -21.01
C ALA A 107 -7.65 3.29 -20.13
N TYR A 108 -7.00 2.33 -19.46
CA TYR A 108 -5.81 2.54 -18.62
C TYR A 108 -4.63 3.20 -19.35
N GLU A 109 -4.51 2.99 -20.66
CA GLU A 109 -3.45 3.60 -21.49
C GLU A 109 -3.71 5.09 -21.80
N HIS A 110 -4.92 5.57 -21.51
CA HIS A 110 -5.37 6.93 -21.82
C HIS A 110 -5.60 7.80 -20.59
N ILE A 111 -5.20 7.30 -19.41
CA ILE A 111 -5.27 8.04 -18.14
C ILE A 111 -4.31 9.24 -18.20
N PRO A 112 -4.73 10.43 -17.72
CA PRO A 112 -3.82 11.57 -17.57
C PRO A 112 -2.59 11.22 -16.74
N ALA A 113 -1.41 11.66 -17.17
CA ALA A 113 -0.14 11.24 -16.57
C ALA A 113 -0.06 11.53 -15.06
N ALA A 114 -0.59 12.67 -14.60
CA ALA A 114 -0.64 13.03 -13.19
C ALA A 114 -1.53 12.08 -12.38
N THR A 115 -2.72 11.75 -12.89
CA THR A 115 -3.66 10.82 -12.25
C THR A 115 -3.10 9.40 -12.21
N LYS A 116 -2.49 8.94 -13.31
CA LYS A 116 -1.85 7.61 -13.38
C LYS A 116 -0.73 7.49 -12.37
N SER A 117 0.13 8.52 -12.28
CA SER A 117 1.24 8.54 -11.33
C SER A 117 0.77 8.54 -9.87
N ALA A 118 -0.26 9.34 -9.54
CA ALA A 118 -0.82 9.37 -8.18
C ALA A 118 -1.47 8.03 -7.80
N PHE A 119 -2.18 7.41 -8.75
CA PHE A 119 -2.81 6.10 -8.58
C PHE A 119 -1.77 5.00 -8.35
N GLU A 120 -0.81 4.85 -9.26
CA GLU A 120 0.23 3.81 -9.19
C GLU A 120 1.07 3.95 -7.93
N LEU A 121 1.46 5.18 -7.55
CA LEU A 121 2.19 5.42 -6.31
C LEU A 121 1.40 4.99 -5.07
N THR A 122 0.12 5.32 -4.99
CA THR A 122 -0.70 4.96 -3.83
C THR A 122 -0.95 3.45 -3.77
N VAL A 123 -1.09 2.79 -4.93
CA VAL A 123 -1.19 1.33 -5.04
C VAL A 123 0.08 0.64 -4.54
N ASP A 124 1.26 1.12 -4.96
CA ASP A 124 2.54 0.58 -4.53
C ASP A 124 2.76 0.77 -3.02
N GLN A 125 2.36 1.92 -2.48
CA GLN A 125 2.37 2.19 -1.04
C GLN A 125 1.48 1.21 -0.26
N LEU A 126 0.26 0.95 -0.74
CA LEU A 126 -0.66 -0.01 -0.13
C LEU A 126 -0.09 -1.43 -0.16
N ALA A 127 0.47 -1.84 -1.30
CA ALA A 127 1.12 -3.15 -1.43
C ALA A 127 2.31 -3.31 -0.45
N MET A 128 3.12 -2.26 -0.28
CA MET A 128 4.21 -2.25 0.69
C MET A 128 3.70 -2.42 2.13
N VAL A 129 2.63 -1.71 2.51
CA VAL A 129 2.03 -1.83 3.86
C VAL A 129 1.49 -3.25 4.10
N ILE A 130 0.90 -3.89 3.08
CA ILE A 130 0.46 -5.29 3.13
C ILE A 130 1.65 -6.22 3.38
N GLU A 131 2.73 -6.11 2.61
CA GLU A 131 3.92 -6.95 2.75
C GLU A 131 4.59 -6.78 4.13
N VAL A 132 4.73 -5.54 4.61
CA VAL A 132 5.29 -5.26 5.93
C VAL A 132 4.42 -5.83 7.04
N THR A 133 3.10 -5.68 6.94
CA THR A 133 2.15 -6.22 7.92
C THR A 133 2.21 -7.75 7.96
N VAL A 134 2.20 -8.42 6.81
CA VAL A 134 2.36 -9.89 6.71
C VAL A 134 3.67 -10.37 7.35
N SER A 135 4.78 -9.68 7.08
CA SER A 135 6.10 -10.02 7.63
C SER A 135 6.15 -9.87 9.16
N ARG A 136 5.59 -8.77 9.68
CA ARG A 136 5.51 -8.51 11.13
C ARG A 136 4.61 -9.52 11.84
N LEU A 137 3.44 -9.84 11.26
CA LEU A 137 2.54 -10.86 11.80
C LEU A 137 3.17 -12.25 11.80
N THR A 138 3.90 -12.61 10.75
CA THR A 138 4.65 -13.87 10.70
C THR A 138 5.61 -13.98 11.89
N THR A 139 6.40 -12.93 12.11
CA THR A 139 7.36 -12.89 13.23
C THR A 139 6.68 -12.92 14.59
N ALA A 140 5.55 -12.21 14.76
CA ALA A 140 4.82 -12.15 16.03
C ALA A 140 4.16 -13.48 16.38
N ILE A 141 3.60 -14.18 15.39
CA ILE A 141 3.03 -15.52 15.55
C ILE A 141 4.10 -16.54 15.92
N GLU A 142 5.27 -16.53 15.26
CA GLU A 142 6.38 -17.41 15.59
C GLU A 142 6.88 -17.24 17.04
N LYS A 143 6.77 -16.01 17.57
CA LYS A 143 7.13 -15.67 18.96
C LYS A 143 6.00 -15.92 19.97
N GLY A 144 4.77 -16.15 19.50
CA GLY A 144 3.60 -16.30 20.36
C GLY A 144 3.17 -15.03 21.09
N ASP A 145 3.48 -13.86 20.55
CA ASP A 145 3.20 -12.57 21.18
C ASP A 145 1.81 -12.03 20.79
N ALA A 146 0.79 -12.42 21.54
CA ALA A 146 -0.60 -12.09 21.25
C ALA A 146 -0.89 -10.58 21.18
N ASP A 147 -0.24 -9.78 22.03
CA ASP A 147 -0.42 -8.33 22.06
C ASP A 147 0.19 -7.69 20.81
N VAL A 148 1.39 -8.14 20.42
CA VAL A 148 2.04 -7.66 19.18
C VAL A 148 1.27 -8.10 17.94
N ILE A 149 0.70 -9.32 17.91
CA ILE A 149 -0.17 -9.78 16.80
C ILE A 149 -1.35 -8.82 16.64
N ARG A 150 -2.09 -8.56 17.74
CA ARG A 150 -3.28 -7.71 17.71
C ARG A 150 -2.95 -6.28 17.29
N ALA A 151 -1.90 -5.70 17.87
CA ALA A 151 -1.46 -4.36 17.52
C ALA A 151 -1.00 -4.26 16.05
N THR A 152 -0.25 -5.25 15.57
CA THR A 152 0.25 -5.27 14.19
C THR A 152 -0.88 -5.38 13.19
N ALA A 153 -1.84 -6.28 13.42
CA ALA A 153 -3.00 -6.44 12.54
C ALA A 153 -3.82 -5.15 12.48
N GLN A 154 -4.20 -4.59 13.65
CA GLN A 154 -5.02 -3.38 13.73
C GLN A 154 -4.36 -2.19 13.02
N ASN A 155 -3.11 -1.88 13.36
CA ASN A 155 -2.41 -0.73 12.76
C ASN A 155 -2.21 -0.92 11.25
N GLY A 156 -1.86 -2.15 10.83
CA GLY A 156 -1.73 -2.49 9.42
C GLY A 156 -3.03 -2.25 8.65
N THR A 157 -4.15 -2.77 9.16
CA THR A 157 -5.46 -2.61 8.50
C THR A 157 -5.94 -1.15 8.50
N ASP A 158 -5.66 -0.39 9.56
CA ASP A 158 -6.04 1.03 9.63
C ASP A 158 -5.31 1.86 8.54
N VAL A 159 -4.00 1.65 8.37
CA VAL A 159 -3.23 2.30 7.31
C VAL A 159 -3.68 1.83 5.92
N MET A 160 -4.03 0.55 5.77
CA MET A 160 -4.56 0.02 4.51
C MET A 160 -5.90 0.67 4.13
N HIS A 161 -6.79 0.91 5.10
CA HIS A 161 -8.06 1.61 4.85
C HIS A 161 -7.82 3.06 4.39
N ILE A 162 -6.89 3.79 5.03
CA ILE A 162 -6.52 5.15 4.62
C ILE A 162 -6.03 5.18 3.16
N LEU A 163 -5.14 4.25 2.80
CA LEU A 163 -4.61 4.16 1.44
C LEU A 163 -5.67 3.70 0.43
N THR A 164 -6.57 2.79 0.82
CA THR A 164 -7.69 2.35 -0.02
C THR A 164 -8.66 3.50 -0.32
N ASP A 165 -9.00 4.29 0.69
CA ASP A 165 -9.84 5.50 0.55
C ASP A 165 -9.16 6.52 -0.38
N ARG A 166 -7.83 6.64 -0.27
CA ARG A 166 -7.05 7.52 -1.15
C ARG A 166 -7.07 7.06 -2.61
N ILE A 167 -6.89 5.77 -2.87
CA ILE A 167 -7.02 5.22 -4.23
C ILE A 167 -8.44 5.52 -4.73
N GLY A 168 -9.47 5.32 -3.90
CA GLY A 168 -10.86 5.69 -4.22
C GLY A 168 -11.03 7.16 -4.60
N ALA A 169 -10.37 8.09 -3.90
CA ALA A 169 -10.38 9.51 -4.22
C ALA A 169 -9.70 9.81 -5.58
N VAL A 170 -8.58 9.15 -5.89
CA VAL A 170 -7.91 9.27 -7.20
C VAL A 170 -8.81 8.73 -8.31
N ILE A 171 -9.47 7.60 -8.08
CA ILE A 171 -10.46 7.03 -9.01
C ILE A 171 -11.62 8.01 -9.24
N ALA A 172 -12.07 8.71 -8.21
CA ALA A 172 -13.11 9.74 -8.33
C ALA A 172 -12.65 11.01 -9.08
N GLY A 173 -11.33 11.18 -9.31
CA GLY A 173 -10.74 12.32 -10.01
C GLY A 173 -10.08 13.36 -9.11
N ALA A 174 -9.88 13.09 -7.82
CA ALA A 174 -9.11 13.95 -6.92
C ALA A 174 -7.59 13.72 -7.10
N ASN A 175 -6.80 14.79 -7.21
CA ASN A 175 -5.39 14.70 -7.59
C ASN A 175 -4.43 15.07 -6.45
N GLU A 176 -4.63 14.49 -5.27
CA GLU A 176 -3.77 14.72 -4.12
C GLU A 176 -2.83 13.52 -3.89
N THR A 177 -1.59 13.75 -3.45
CA THR A 177 -0.56 12.71 -3.20
C THR A 177 -0.05 12.78 -1.76
N LEU A 178 0.25 11.64 -1.13
CA LEU A 178 0.88 11.58 0.20
C LEU A 178 2.39 11.30 0.08
N HIS A 179 3.19 11.89 0.94
CA HIS A 179 4.64 11.67 0.99
C HIS A 179 4.98 10.44 1.84
N GLN A 180 6.03 9.70 1.45
CA GLN A 180 6.50 8.49 2.16
C GLN A 180 6.71 8.72 3.67
N SER A 181 7.19 9.90 4.07
CA SER A 181 7.40 10.27 5.48
C SER A 181 6.11 10.28 6.31
N GLU A 182 4.96 10.54 5.68
CA GLU A 182 3.66 10.54 6.36
C GLU A 182 3.19 9.11 6.63
N ILE A 183 3.45 8.18 5.71
CA ILE A 183 3.17 6.75 5.89
C ILE A 183 4.06 6.17 6.98
N ASP A 184 5.35 6.48 6.96
CA ASP A 184 6.29 6.04 7.99
C ASP A 184 5.84 6.56 9.36
N ALA A 185 5.35 7.81 9.45
CA ALA A 185 4.79 8.35 10.68
C ALA A 185 3.51 7.63 11.12
N MET A 186 2.60 7.32 10.20
CA MET A 186 1.39 6.54 10.49
C MET A 186 1.72 5.11 10.96
N MET A 187 2.72 4.48 10.34
CA MET A 187 3.17 3.12 10.67
C MET A 187 4.05 3.06 11.92
N ALA A 188 4.72 4.15 12.27
CA ALA A 188 5.57 4.28 13.45
C ALA A 188 4.79 4.74 14.70
N ALA A 189 3.55 5.20 14.54
CA ALA A 189 2.65 5.54 15.65
C ALA A 189 2.12 4.28 16.36
N VAL A 190 3.03 3.42 16.80
CA VAL A 190 2.81 2.39 17.80
C VAL A 190 3.77 2.73 18.93
N PRO A 191 3.30 2.89 20.17
CA PRO A 191 4.23 3.02 21.28
C PRO A 191 5.07 1.76 21.27
N SER A 192 6.37 1.91 21.02
CA SER A 192 7.35 0.96 21.50
C SER A 192 6.97 0.70 22.94
N GLY A 193 6.43 -0.50 23.21
CA GLY A 193 6.09 -0.95 24.55
C GLY A 193 7.38 -1.12 25.33
N ASP A 194 8.01 0.00 25.67
CA ASP A 194 9.04 0.07 26.67
C ASP A 194 8.32 0.23 28.00
N ILE A 195 7.94 -0.91 28.59
CA ILE A 195 7.74 -0.98 30.03
C ILE A 195 9.15 -0.94 30.63
N THR A 196 9.79 0.23 30.61
CA THR A 196 10.91 0.53 31.51
C THR A 196 10.42 1.57 32.51
N SER A 197 9.99 1.04 33.66
CA SER A 197 10.05 1.64 34.98
C SER A 197 10.01 3.18 35.03
N SER A 198 8.80 3.75 35.15
CA SER A 198 8.64 5.09 35.70
C SER A 198 8.96 5.07 37.21
N GLY A 199 10.24 5.12 37.52
CA GLY A 199 10.78 5.43 38.84
C GLY A 199 12.00 6.28 38.61
N GLY A 200 11.80 7.60 38.51
CA GLY A 200 12.88 8.56 38.30
C GLY A 200 13.83 8.57 39.49
N ALA A 201 14.86 7.74 39.45
CA ALA A 201 16.10 7.97 40.16
C ALA A 201 16.95 8.85 39.23
N SER A 202 17.38 9.99 39.74
CA SER A 202 18.29 10.86 38.99
C SER A 202 19.63 10.13 38.82
N GLN A 203 20.37 10.44 37.76
CA GLN A 203 21.71 9.86 37.53
C GLN A 203 22.65 10.04 38.74
N ALA A 204 22.39 11.05 39.59
CA ALA A 204 23.11 11.29 40.84
C ALA A 204 22.82 10.25 41.93
N ASP A 205 21.65 9.61 41.93
CA ASP A 205 21.27 8.60 42.93
C ASP A 205 21.91 7.22 42.64
N ILE A 206 22.27 6.96 41.38
CA ILE A 206 22.91 5.71 40.94
C ILE A 206 24.39 5.69 41.33
N ASP A 207 25.07 6.83 41.24
CA ASP A 207 26.51 6.95 41.56
C ASP A 207 26.78 6.85 43.08
N ALA A 208 25.79 7.16 43.93
CA ALA A 208 25.92 7.09 45.39
C ALA A 208 25.81 5.67 45.97
N LEU A 209 25.54 4.65 45.15
CA LEU A 209 25.32 3.27 45.61
C LEU A 209 26.58 2.38 45.51
N PHE A 210 27.67 2.88 44.90
CA PHE A 210 28.90 2.12 44.67
C PHE A 210 30.17 2.74 45.30
N ASP A 211 30.00 3.76 46.14
CA ASP A 211 31.02 4.30 47.08
C ASP A 211 30.55 4.08 48.54
#